data_AF-A0A928UDN8-F1
#
_entry.id   AF-A0A928UDN8-F1
#
_cell.length_a   1.000
_cell.length_b   1.000
_cell.length_c   1.000
_cell.angle_alpha   90.00
_cell.angle_beta   90.00
_cell.angle_gamma   90.00
#
_symmetry.space_group_name_H-M   'P 1'
#
loop_
_entity.id
_entity.type
_entity.pdbx_description
1 polymer ?
#
loop_
_entity_poly.entity_id
_entity_poly.type
_entity_poly.pdbx_seq_one_letter_code
_entity_poly.pdbx_strand_id
1 'polypeptide(L)'
;MVLAASINGIIVDENGVGIEKAEVTIKGKKGHDKKQKIKTDSDGLYEFTGLKKGKYTIKVTSVGYKNGKEKVKIGNNADDFEGDFTLNFDEYVKTNDTETMDDAVSAFQQIGTLRKEDPVNIEEIVSLYEEYLQDLTQQLDSEYSLTMDEDLISAMGDIENDIDPKLAGQVIDKTLQRVFYLAIYDRITEVNNDFDDESTSYLGTLWDEAYAAYQALFSTADRENKVLTEDRLSIETGSNPNLEDGVTVAFIRGKAALNKKDLDEDEITVGVQRQVIRLSLIRSFYIAVLREVESIINNRDTDLEKALEYQKEGEVYYRIIEEYVSRDNPSGNETIKSQLTGDVSEVDADTIVSEMSRGFIGRVEGELDAAESNISEGDRKDAMIVAEEALLYSEVFLEDLGLRLGDDAMDDMEDALHDLRNASDKMKASSAASAIETISSLIESYENELL
;
A
#
# COMPACT_ATOMS: atom_id res chain seq x y z
N MET A 1 7.65 27.80 -43.48
CA MET A 1 7.15 27.51 -42.12
C MET A 1 7.82 26.22 -41.70
N VAL A 2 8.70 26.24 -40.70
CA VAL A 2 9.24 24.99 -40.13
C VAL A 2 8.11 24.45 -39.26
N LEU A 3 7.60 23.26 -39.56
CA LEU A 3 6.60 22.62 -38.71
C LEU A 3 7.22 22.38 -37.33
N ALA A 4 6.47 22.69 -36.27
CA ALA A 4 6.84 22.32 -34.91
C ALA A 4 6.67 20.80 -34.79
N ALA A 5 7.71 20.11 -34.32
CA ALA A 5 7.62 18.69 -33.97
C ALA A 5 7.36 18.54 -32.47
N SER A 6 6.82 17.39 -32.07
CA SER A 6 6.71 17.00 -30.66
C SER A 6 7.60 15.79 -30.34
N ILE A 7 7.94 15.66 -29.06
CA ILE A 7 8.39 14.40 -28.46
C ILE A 7 7.39 14.11 -27.34
N ASN A 8 6.70 12.97 -27.43
CA ASN A 8 5.78 12.49 -26.41
C ASN A 8 6.11 11.03 -26.08
N GLY A 9 5.48 10.49 -25.05
CA GLY A 9 5.58 9.08 -24.71
C GLY A 9 5.08 8.81 -23.31
N ILE A 10 5.18 7.55 -22.91
CA ILE A 10 4.83 7.07 -21.58
C ILE A 10 6.09 6.61 -20.84
N ILE A 11 6.15 6.89 -19.54
CA ILE A 11 7.17 6.39 -18.63
C ILE A 11 6.49 5.39 -17.70
N VAL A 12 6.84 4.11 -17.82
CA VAL A 12 6.30 3.03 -17.00
C VAL A 12 7.40 2.38 -16.17
N ASP A 13 7.02 1.69 -15.11
CA ASP A 13 7.89 0.75 -14.41
C ASP A 13 7.96 -0.61 -15.12
N GLU A 14 8.68 -1.58 -14.54
CA GLU A 14 8.81 -2.92 -15.14
C GLU A 14 7.55 -3.79 -15.05
N ASN A 15 6.55 -3.37 -14.26
CA ASN A 15 5.21 -3.97 -14.20
C ASN A 15 4.24 -3.33 -15.21
N GLY A 16 4.66 -2.25 -15.88
CA GLY A 16 3.85 -1.53 -16.88
C GLY A 16 2.98 -0.43 -16.29
N VAL A 17 3.15 -0.10 -15.00
CA VAL A 17 2.41 0.98 -14.32
C VAL A 17 3.06 2.33 -14.62
N GLY A 18 2.24 3.35 -14.90
CA GLY A 18 2.69 4.72 -15.17
C GLY A 18 3.46 5.33 -13.98
N ILE A 19 4.63 5.92 -14.24
CA ILE A 19 5.42 6.57 -13.20
C ILE A 19 5.05 8.05 -13.12
N GLU A 20 4.22 8.40 -12.14
CA GLU A 20 3.87 9.80 -11.85
C GLU A 20 5.08 10.65 -11.46
N LYS A 21 5.07 11.93 -11.88
CA LYS A 21 6.05 12.96 -11.50
C LYS A 21 7.50 12.65 -11.89
N ALA A 22 7.75 11.67 -12.77
CA ALA A 22 9.05 11.41 -13.35
C ALA A 22 9.56 12.64 -14.09
N GLU A 23 10.78 13.07 -13.79
CA GLU A 23 11.40 14.22 -14.44
C GLU A 23 11.92 13.79 -15.82
N VAL A 24 11.30 14.32 -16.88
CA VAL A 24 11.78 14.17 -18.25
C VAL A 24 12.51 15.44 -18.66
N THR A 25 13.76 15.29 -19.10
CA THR A 25 14.61 16.37 -19.58
C THR A 25 14.99 16.12 -21.04
N ILE A 26 14.74 17.09 -21.91
CA ILE A 26 15.26 17.08 -23.28
C ILE A 26 16.38 18.11 -23.48
N LYS A 27 17.43 17.70 -24.19
CA LYS A 27 18.57 18.55 -24.53
C LYS A 27 18.93 18.44 -26.01
N GLY A 28 18.76 19.55 -26.74
CA GLY A 28 19.26 19.71 -28.10
C GLY A 28 20.79 19.84 -28.16
N LYS A 29 21.41 19.49 -29.30
CA LYS A 29 22.83 19.78 -29.55
C LYS A 29 23.08 21.30 -29.62
N LYS A 30 24.29 21.74 -29.23
CA LYS A 30 24.74 23.16 -29.25
C LYS A 30 24.22 23.91 -30.48
N GLY A 31 23.40 24.95 -30.26
CA GLY A 31 22.78 25.77 -31.30
C GLY A 31 21.29 25.47 -31.58
N HIS A 32 20.76 24.38 -31.05
CA HIS A 32 19.33 24.00 -31.11
C HIS A 32 18.77 23.91 -29.68
N ASP A 33 17.65 24.61 -29.46
CA ASP A 33 16.75 24.71 -28.30
C ASP A 33 17.34 24.60 -26.87
N LYS A 34 16.83 25.44 -25.95
CA LYS A 34 17.22 25.40 -24.53
C LYS A 34 16.86 24.04 -23.91
N LYS A 35 17.56 23.65 -22.84
CA LYS A 35 17.17 22.50 -22.00
C LYS A 35 15.72 22.72 -21.57
N GLN A 36 14.83 21.76 -21.87
CA GLN A 36 13.45 21.77 -21.39
C GLN A 36 13.26 20.62 -20.40
N LYS A 37 12.28 20.79 -19.51
CA LYS A 37 12.00 19.88 -18.41
C LYS A 37 10.48 19.85 -18.19
N ILE A 38 9.91 18.65 -18.07
CA ILE A 38 8.53 18.42 -17.66
C ILE A 38 8.50 17.27 -16.65
N LYS A 39 7.39 17.14 -15.92
CA LYS A 39 7.08 15.98 -15.09
C LYS A 39 5.94 15.21 -15.76
N THR A 40 5.95 13.90 -15.66
CA THR A 40 4.83 13.05 -16.09
C THR A 40 3.59 13.25 -15.22
N ASP A 41 2.42 12.97 -15.77
CA ASP A 41 1.14 12.86 -15.05
C ASP A 41 0.96 11.47 -14.40
N SER A 42 -0.24 11.17 -13.87
CA SER A 42 -0.58 9.90 -13.19
C SER A 42 -0.33 8.68 -14.05
N ASP A 43 -0.60 8.78 -15.36
CA ASP A 43 -0.42 7.69 -16.33
C ASP A 43 1.04 7.57 -16.81
N GLY A 44 1.94 8.41 -16.31
CA GLY A 44 3.33 8.44 -16.77
C GLY A 44 3.51 9.14 -18.13
N LEU A 45 2.49 9.84 -18.65
CA LEU A 45 2.55 10.50 -19.95
C LEU A 45 3.34 11.80 -19.87
N TYR A 46 4.06 12.12 -20.95
CA TYR A 46 4.75 13.41 -21.10
C TYR A 46 4.71 13.92 -22.54
N GLU A 47 4.76 15.24 -22.71
CA GLU A 47 4.86 15.86 -24.03
C GLU A 47 5.75 17.11 -24.02
N PHE A 48 6.61 17.19 -25.04
CA PHE A 48 7.34 18.40 -25.44
C PHE A 48 6.90 18.84 -26.82
N THR A 49 6.33 20.03 -26.94
CA THR A 49 5.93 20.61 -28.23
C THR A 49 6.90 21.69 -28.70
N GLY A 50 6.74 22.15 -29.94
CA GLY A 50 7.49 23.32 -30.44
C GLY A 50 8.96 23.04 -30.77
N LEU A 51 9.33 21.79 -31.00
CA LEU A 51 10.73 21.39 -31.19
C LEU A 51 11.19 21.63 -32.63
N LYS A 52 12.44 22.08 -32.79
CA LYS A 52 13.08 22.19 -34.10
C LYS A 52 13.63 20.85 -34.55
N LYS A 53 13.78 20.67 -35.86
CA LYS A 53 14.58 19.57 -36.40
C LYS A 53 15.97 19.54 -35.77
N GLY A 54 16.42 18.37 -35.37
CA GLY A 54 17.67 18.25 -34.63
C GLY A 54 17.85 16.91 -33.94
N LYS A 55 19.03 16.73 -33.32
CA LYS A 55 19.29 15.61 -32.43
C LYS A 55 19.04 16.05 -31.00
N TYR A 56 18.24 15.26 -30.28
CA TYR A 56 17.93 15.46 -28.88
C TYR A 56 18.48 14.29 -28.05
N THR A 57 18.70 14.56 -26.77
CA THR A 57 18.91 13.52 -25.76
C THR A 57 17.81 13.68 -24.74
N ILE A 58 17.04 12.62 -24.54
CA ILE A 58 16.01 12.50 -23.52
C ILE A 58 16.68 11.85 -22.31
N LYS A 59 16.47 12.40 -21.12
CA LYS A 59 16.90 11.81 -19.85
C LYS A 59 15.68 11.78 -18.94
N VAL A 60 15.43 10.62 -18.35
CA VAL A 60 14.33 10.40 -17.41
C VAL A 60 14.93 10.08 -16.05
N THR A 61 14.41 10.70 -14.99
CA THR A 61 14.83 10.44 -13.62
C THR A 61 13.62 10.44 -12.70
N SER A 62 13.45 9.42 -11.88
CA SER A 62 12.42 9.34 -10.83
C SER A 62 13.05 8.70 -9.59
N VAL A 63 12.75 9.23 -8.40
CA VAL A 63 13.25 8.65 -7.15
C VAL A 63 12.53 7.33 -6.91
N GLY A 64 13.29 6.27 -6.62
CA GLY A 64 12.81 4.89 -6.59
C GLY A 64 13.13 4.10 -7.85
N TYR A 65 13.69 4.73 -8.89
CA TYR A 65 13.89 4.10 -10.19
C TYR A 65 15.27 4.37 -10.80
N LYS A 66 15.77 3.40 -11.57
CA LYS A 66 17.00 3.55 -12.35
C LYS A 66 16.79 4.56 -13.49
N ASN A 67 17.78 5.44 -13.71
CA ASN A 67 17.65 6.53 -14.68
C ASN A 67 17.60 6.05 -16.14
N GLY A 68 16.62 6.55 -16.91
CA GLY A 68 16.49 6.33 -18.36
C GLY A 68 17.23 7.37 -19.21
N LYS A 69 17.70 6.96 -20.39
CA LYS A 69 18.31 7.89 -21.37
C LYS A 69 18.28 7.39 -22.80
N GLU A 70 17.80 8.24 -23.71
CA GLU A 70 17.76 7.94 -25.14
C GLU A 70 18.26 9.11 -26.01
N LYS A 71 18.66 8.82 -27.25
CA LYS A 71 19.08 9.83 -28.24
C LYS A 71 18.23 9.71 -29.49
N VAL A 72 17.51 10.79 -29.77
CA VAL A 72 16.49 10.81 -30.83
C VAL A 72 16.83 11.86 -31.87
N LYS A 73 16.30 11.73 -33.09
CA LYS A 73 16.54 12.67 -34.19
C LYS A 73 15.23 13.04 -34.85
N ILE A 74 14.83 14.29 -34.68
CA ILE A 74 13.66 14.88 -35.34
C ILE A 74 14.03 15.29 -36.77
N GLY A 75 13.23 14.81 -37.73
CA GLY A 75 13.36 15.03 -39.17
C GLY A 75 12.86 16.38 -39.67
N ASN A 76 12.68 16.51 -41.00
CA ASN A 76 12.10 17.71 -41.62
C ASN A 76 10.57 17.63 -41.77
N ASN A 77 9.99 16.44 -41.63
CA ASN A 77 8.55 16.26 -41.54
C ASN A 77 8.14 16.54 -40.09
N ALA A 78 6.89 16.94 -39.85
CA ALA A 78 6.32 17.13 -38.52
C ALA A 78 6.09 15.77 -37.84
N ASP A 79 7.14 14.96 -37.77
CA ASP A 79 7.07 13.64 -37.18
C ASP A 79 7.10 13.84 -35.67
N ASP A 80 5.99 13.49 -35.03
CA ASP A 80 5.94 13.25 -33.60
C ASP A 80 6.84 12.04 -33.31
N PHE A 81 7.68 12.18 -32.29
CA PHE A 81 8.52 11.09 -31.83
C PHE A 81 7.95 10.55 -30.51
N GLU A 82 7.56 9.29 -30.53
CA GLU A 82 7.18 8.51 -29.36
C GLU A 82 8.45 7.97 -28.69
N GLY A 83 8.67 8.37 -27.44
CA GLY A 83 9.87 8.09 -26.67
C GLY A 83 9.54 7.44 -25.34
N ASP A 84 9.05 6.21 -25.39
CA ASP A 84 8.66 5.48 -24.19
C ASP A 84 9.87 4.99 -23.40
N PHE A 85 9.72 4.93 -22.08
CA PHE A 85 10.72 4.35 -21.20
C PHE A 85 10.07 3.38 -20.23
N THR A 86 10.68 2.21 -20.09
CA THR A 86 10.51 1.33 -18.94
C THR A 86 11.67 1.60 -17.98
N LEU A 87 11.39 1.98 -16.74
CA LEU A 87 12.39 2.16 -15.69
C LEU A 87 12.31 1.01 -14.68
N ASN A 88 13.42 0.34 -14.43
CA ASN A 88 13.48 -0.68 -13.38
C ASN A 88 13.52 -0.02 -11.99
N PHE A 89 12.99 -0.73 -11.00
CA PHE A 89 13.10 -0.32 -9.60
C PHE A 89 14.56 -0.18 -9.17
N ASP A 90 14.79 0.81 -8.31
CA ASP A 90 16.04 0.94 -7.55
C ASP A 90 15.93 0.15 -6.24
N GLU A 91 17.06 -0.23 -5.68
CA GLU A 91 17.08 -0.97 -4.41
C GLU A 91 17.10 -0.01 -3.24
N TYR A 92 16.35 -0.30 -2.18
CA TYR A 92 16.49 0.43 -0.94
C TYR A 92 17.83 0.08 -0.27
N VAL A 93 18.61 1.11 0.07
CA VAL A 93 19.91 0.95 0.71
C VAL A 93 19.84 1.52 2.12
N LYS A 94 19.86 0.65 3.14
CA LYS A 94 20.06 1.06 4.54
C LYS A 94 21.39 1.79 4.70
N THR A 95 21.39 2.85 5.51
CA THR A 95 22.57 3.68 5.79
C THR A 95 22.94 3.69 7.27
N ASN A 96 22.02 3.24 8.12
CA ASN A 96 22.17 3.11 9.56
C ASN A 96 22.15 1.63 9.96
N ASP A 97 22.63 1.36 11.17
CA ASP A 97 22.59 0.05 11.78
C ASP A 97 21.17 -0.27 12.27
N THR A 98 20.72 -1.50 12.01
CA THR A 98 19.38 -2.00 12.32
C THR A 98 19.42 -3.42 12.87
N GLU A 99 20.58 -3.87 13.40
CA GLU A 99 20.85 -5.26 13.81
C GLU A 99 19.72 -5.85 14.66
N THR A 100 19.25 -5.15 15.69
CA THR A 100 18.13 -5.63 16.54
C THR A 100 16.86 -5.96 15.75
N MET A 101 16.47 -5.11 14.80
CA MET A 101 15.28 -5.35 13.99
C MET A 101 15.53 -6.44 12.93
N ASP A 102 16.73 -6.49 12.36
CA ASP A 102 17.12 -7.55 11.41
C ASP A 102 17.12 -8.93 12.09
N ASP A 103 17.56 -9.01 13.35
CA ASP A 103 17.53 -10.22 14.17
C ASP A 103 16.09 -10.63 14.52
N ALA A 104 15.23 -9.67 14.88
CA ALA A 104 13.81 -9.91 15.11
C ALA A 104 13.12 -10.49 13.86
N VAL A 105 13.36 -9.91 12.68
CA VAL A 105 12.85 -10.43 11.40
C VAL A 105 13.38 -11.84 11.13
N SER A 106 14.66 -12.09 11.42
CA SER A 106 15.27 -13.41 11.24
C SER A 106 14.69 -14.46 12.19
N ALA A 107 14.35 -14.08 13.43
CA ALA A 107 13.68 -14.93 14.41
C ALA A 107 12.26 -15.27 13.95
N PHE A 108 11.49 -14.28 13.48
CA PHE A 108 10.19 -14.51 12.85
C PHE A 108 10.29 -15.44 11.62
N GLN A 109 11.30 -15.20 10.77
CA GLN A 109 11.84 -16.08 9.72
C GLN A 109 11.80 -17.57 10.11
N GLN A 110 12.50 -17.84 11.20
CA GLN A 110 12.73 -19.19 11.73
C GLN A 110 11.49 -19.75 12.41
N ILE A 111 10.77 -18.96 13.22
CA ILE A 111 9.50 -19.36 13.85
C ILE A 111 8.50 -19.81 12.77
N GLY A 112 8.42 -19.09 11.65
CA GLY A 112 7.56 -19.44 10.51
C GLY A 112 7.86 -20.80 9.89
N THR A 113 9.10 -21.29 10.03
CA THR A 113 9.52 -22.63 9.62
C THR A 113 9.24 -23.66 10.71
N LEU A 114 9.67 -23.38 11.95
CA LEU A 114 9.57 -24.31 13.10
C LEU A 114 8.12 -24.68 13.42
N ARG A 115 7.19 -23.73 13.32
CA ARG A 115 5.76 -23.97 13.59
C ARG A 115 5.09 -24.95 12.62
N LYS A 116 5.76 -25.29 11.50
CA LYS A 116 5.27 -26.23 10.48
C LYS A 116 5.86 -27.63 10.64
N GLU A 117 6.76 -27.83 11.59
CA GLU A 117 7.37 -29.15 11.87
C GLU A 117 6.38 -30.10 12.55
N ASP A 118 6.61 -31.41 12.42
CA ASP A 118 5.79 -32.46 13.05
C ASP A 118 6.71 -33.46 13.79
N PRO A 119 6.79 -33.42 15.14
CA PRO A 119 6.11 -32.46 16.03
C PRO A 119 6.72 -31.05 15.95
N VAL A 120 5.95 -30.03 16.35
CA VAL A 120 6.41 -28.64 16.41
C VAL A 120 7.54 -28.49 17.43
N ASN A 121 8.64 -27.85 17.05
CA ASN A 121 9.76 -27.55 17.93
C ASN A 121 9.48 -26.31 18.80
N ILE A 122 8.62 -26.50 19.81
CA ILE A 122 8.14 -25.42 20.68
C ILE A 122 9.25 -24.80 21.55
N GLU A 123 10.23 -25.60 22.00
CA GLU A 123 11.35 -25.10 22.81
C GLU A 123 12.15 -24.01 22.07
N GLU A 124 12.39 -24.21 20.78
CA GLU A 124 13.11 -23.24 19.95
C GLU A 124 12.25 -22.02 19.60
N ILE A 125 10.95 -22.20 19.35
CA ILE A 125 10.01 -21.08 19.12
C ILE A 125 9.98 -20.15 20.35
N VAL A 126 9.85 -20.70 21.55
CA VAL A 126 9.84 -19.93 22.81
C VAL A 126 11.16 -19.17 22.97
N SER A 127 12.30 -19.84 22.76
CA SER A 127 13.61 -19.19 22.86
C SER A 127 13.76 -18.02 21.88
N LEU A 128 13.35 -18.19 20.62
CA LEU A 128 13.42 -17.14 19.61
C LEU A 128 12.52 -15.97 19.95
N TYR A 129 11.31 -16.24 20.47
CA TYR A 129 10.40 -15.19 20.87
C TYR A 129 10.93 -14.37 22.06
N GLU A 130 11.32 -15.05 23.14
CA GLU A 130 11.85 -14.41 24.36
C GLU A 130 13.12 -13.59 24.08
N GLU A 131 14.00 -14.08 23.21
CA GLU A 131 15.29 -13.43 22.94
C GLU A 131 15.16 -12.23 21.98
N TYR A 132 14.30 -12.30 20.96
CA TYR A 132 14.34 -11.35 19.85
C TYR A 132 13.03 -10.55 19.62
N LEU A 133 11.89 -11.01 20.13
CA LEU A 133 10.57 -10.46 19.75
C LEU A 133 9.72 -9.98 20.92
N GLN A 134 9.91 -10.55 22.11
CA GLN A 134 9.06 -10.26 23.27
C GLN A 134 9.11 -8.78 23.68
N ASP A 135 10.31 -8.19 23.80
CA ASP A 135 10.47 -6.79 24.19
C ASP A 135 9.77 -5.84 23.21
N LEU A 136 9.93 -6.08 21.89
CA LEU A 136 9.25 -5.30 20.85
C LEU A 136 7.72 -5.45 20.95
N THR A 137 7.24 -6.69 21.16
CA THR A 137 5.81 -6.98 21.28
C THR A 137 5.20 -6.27 22.49
N GLN A 138 5.85 -6.34 23.65
CA GLN A 138 5.39 -5.70 24.88
C GLN A 138 5.43 -4.17 24.80
N GLN A 139 6.44 -3.61 24.11
CA GLN A 139 6.49 -2.17 23.84
C GLN A 139 5.26 -1.73 23.02
N LEU A 140 4.96 -2.44 21.93
CA LEU A 140 3.83 -2.12 21.07
C LEU A 140 2.48 -2.37 21.74
N ASP A 141 2.36 -3.42 22.57
CA ASP A 141 1.17 -3.63 23.39
C ASP A 141 0.91 -2.45 24.33
N SER A 142 1.96 -1.91 24.95
CA SER A 142 1.84 -0.74 25.81
C SER A 142 1.45 0.52 25.03
N GLU A 143 2.01 0.73 23.85
CA GLU A 143 1.74 1.92 23.02
C GLU A 143 0.31 1.90 22.46
N TYR A 144 -0.11 0.75 21.93
CA TYR A 144 -1.38 0.61 21.23
C TYR A 144 -2.51 0.04 22.11
N SER A 145 -2.25 -0.19 23.40
CA SER A 145 -3.20 -0.80 24.35
C SER A 145 -3.73 -2.16 23.87
N LEU A 146 -2.82 -3.03 23.44
CA LEU A 146 -3.09 -4.37 22.90
C LEU A 146 -2.58 -5.47 23.85
N THR A 147 -2.79 -6.73 23.47
CA THR A 147 -2.44 -7.94 24.26
C THR A 147 -1.76 -9.00 23.39
N MET A 148 -0.96 -8.61 22.40
CA MET A 148 -0.29 -9.51 21.47
C MET A 148 0.69 -10.45 22.18
N ASP A 149 1.44 -9.99 23.18
CA ASP A 149 2.36 -10.83 23.96
C ASP A 149 1.59 -11.94 24.71
N GLU A 150 0.44 -11.60 25.30
CA GLU A 150 -0.43 -12.58 25.96
C GLU A 150 -0.98 -13.61 24.98
N ASP A 151 -1.45 -13.16 23.80
CA ASP A 151 -1.94 -14.04 22.73
C ASP A 151 -0.84 -15.00 22.25
N LEU A 152 0.39 -14.53 22.08
CA LEU A 152 1.55 -15.33 21.65
C LEU A 152 1.95 -16.36 22.70
N ILE A 153 2.04 -15.95 23.97
CA ILE A 153 2.37 -16.85 25.09
C ILE A 153 1.29 -17.93 25.24
N SER A 154 0.01 -17.56 25.12
CA SER A 154 -1.09 -18.53 25.16
C SER A 154 -0.98 -19.55 24.04
N ALA A 155 -0.73 -19.11 22.80
CA ALA A 155 -0.60 -20.02 21.67
C ALA A 155 0.63 -20.94 21.79
N MET A 156 1.76 -20.45 22.30
CA MET A 156 2.92 -21.29 22.59
C MET A 156 2.59 -22.34 23.66
N GLY A 157 1.84 -21.96 24.70
CA GLY A 157 1.34 -22.88 25.72
C GLY A 157 0.38 -23.94 25.15
N ASP A 158 -0.47 -23.58 24.19
CA ASP A 158 -1.35 -24.54 23.52
C ASP A 158 -0.54 -25.59 22.75
N ILE A 159 0.51 -25.19 22.03
CA ILE A 159 1.43 -26.14 21.36
C ILE A 159 2.13 -27.05 22.38
N GLU A 160 2.64 -26.49 23.49
CA GLU A 160 3.32 -27.27 24.54
C GLU A 160 2.40 -28.33 25.16
N ASN A 161 1.10 -28.03 25.26
CA ASN A 161 0.09 -28.91 25.85
C ASN A 161 -0.66 -29.78 24.82
N ASP A 162 -0.23 -29.81 23.55
CA ASP A 162 -0.87 -30.55 22.45
C ASP A 162 -2.34 -30.16 22.23
N ILE A 163 -2.66 -28.87 22.43
CA ILE A 163 -3.98 -28.27 22.20
C ILE A 163 -3.97 -27.62 20.83
N ASP A 164 -4.56 -28.30 19.84
CA ASP A 164 -4.64 -27.86 18.44
C ASP A 164 -3.38 -27.15 17.90
N PRO A 165 -2.18 -27.79 17.93
CA PRO A 165 -0.91 -27.11 17.66
C PRO A 165 -0.84 -26.38 16.31
N LYS A 166 -1.57 -26.86 15.31
CA LYS A 166 -1.69 -26.20 14.00
C LYS A 166 -2.36 -24.84 14.12
N LEU A 167 -3.49 -24.75 14.82
CA LEU A 167 -4.23 -23.50 15.00
C LEU A 167 -3.43 -22.51 15.85
N ALA A 168 -2.79 -22.99 16.91
CA ALA A 168 -1.92 -22.18 17.74
C ALA A 168 -0.72 -21.63 16.95
N GLY A 169 -0.12 -22.45 16.07
CA GLY A 169 0.93 -22.01 15.15
C GLY A 169 0.49 -20.86 14.23
N GLN A 170 -0.78 -20.85 13.80
CA GLN A 170 -1.34 -19.75 13.01
C GLN A 170 -1.51 -18.46 13.82
N VAL A 171 -1.94 -18.56 15.09
CA VAL A 171 -1.98 -17.41 15.99
C VAL A 171 -0.58 -16.81 16.16
N ILE A 172 0.46 -17.63 16.36
CA ILE A 172 1.84 -17.15 16.47
C ILE A 172 2.27 -16.38 15.22
N ASP A 173 2.09 -16.98 14.05
CA ASP A 173 2.52 -16.41 12.77
C ASP A 173 1.87 -15.06 12.47
N LYS A 174 0.54 -14.97 12.62
CA LYS A 174 -0.22 -13.80 12.17
C LYS A 174 -0.17 -12.67 13.19
N THR A 175 -0.11 -12.99 14.48
CA THR A 175 0.12 -11.98 15.53
C THR A 175 1.52 -11.36 15.39
N LEU A 176 2.56 -12.14 15.06
CA LEU A 176 3.88 -11.56 14.79
C LEU A 176 3.90 -10.67 13.54
N GLN A 177 3.12 -10.98 12.49
CA GLN A 177 2.94 -10.05 11.36
C GLN A 177 2.33 -8.71 11.81
N ARG A 178 1.36 -8.73 12.75
CA ARG A 178 0.81 -7.51 13.35
C ARG A 178 1.86 -6.72 14.12
N VAL A 179 2.73 -7.39 14.89
CA VAL A 179 3.86 -6.78 15.61
C VAL A 179 4.75 -6.01 14.63
N PHE A 180 5.16 -6.62 13.51
CA PHE A 180 5.97 -5.91 12.51
C PHE A 180 5.23 -4.77 11.82
N TYR A 181 3.94 -4.93 11.52
CA TYR A 181 3.13 -3.83 10.97
C TYR A 181 3.12 -2.62 11.90
N LEU A 182 2.86 -2.84 13.19
CA LEU A 182 2.86 -1.77 14.19
C LEU A 182 4.26 -1.18 14.40
N ALA A 183 5.31 -2.00 14.36
CA ALA A 183 6.70 -1.52 14.42
C ALA A 183 7.06 -0.59 13.25
N ILE A 184 6.57 -0.88 12.04
CA ILE A 184 6.71 -0.02 10.85
C ILE A 184 5.92 1.26 11.07
N TYR A 185 4.63 1.13 11.40
CA TYR A 185 3.70 2.24 11.56
C TYR A 185 4.17 3.24 12.62
N ASP A 186 4.65 2.76 13.76
CA ASP A 186 5.19 3.55 14.86
C ASP A 186 6.37 4.42 14.39
N ARG A 187 7.39 3.78 13.79
CA ARG A 187 8.61 4.45 13.32
C ARG A 187 8.36 5.48 12.22
N ILE A 188 7.55 5.15 11.22
CA ILE A 188 7.23 6.12 10.15
C ILE A 188 6.38 7.27 10.67
N THR A 189 5.56 7.04 11.71
CA THR A 189 4.78 8.08 12.39
C THR A 189 5.67 9.00 13.20
N GLU A 190 6.61 8.45 13.97
CA GLU A 190 7.61 9.23 14.69
C GLU A 190 8.44 10.09 13.73
N VAL A 191 8.89 9.52 12.60
CA VAL A 191 9.63 10.28 11.59
C VAL A 191 8.83 11.47 11.05
N ASN A 192 7.53 11.30 10.83
CA ASN A 192 6.66 12.37 10.37
C ASN A 192 6.43 13.43 11.45
N ASN A 193 6.15 13.01 12.68
CA ASN A 193 5.85 13.92 13.79
C ASN A 193 7.07 14.76 14.19
N ASP A 194 8.25 14.16 14.18
CA ASP A 194 9.49 14.81 14.58
C ASP A 194 10.27 15.36 13.37
N PHE A 195 9.64 15.43 12.19
CA PHE A 195 10.30 15.83 10.96
C PHE A 195 10.99 17.17 11.09
N ASP A 196 10.39 18.18 11.73
CA ASP A 196 10.98 19.51 11.87
C ASP A 196 11.99 19.61 13.00
N ASP A 197 11.76 18.87 14.09
CA ASP A 197 12.47 19.05 15.36
C ASP A 197 13.74 18.20 15.46
N GLU A 198 13.79 17.06 14.79
CA GLU A 198 14.88 16.10 14.92
C GLU A 198 15.91 16.12 13.80
N SER A 199 17.08 15.53 14.11
CA SER A 199 18.19 15.46 13.15
C SER A 199 17.92 14.48 12.02
N THR A 200 18.42 14.78 10.82
CA THR A 200 18.31 13.86 9.66
C THR A 200 18.94 12.49 9.91
N SER A 201 19.94 12.42 10.80
CA SER A 201 20.56 11.16 11.22
C SER A 201 19.61 10.33 12.07
N TYR A 202 18.91 10.95 13.03
CA TYR A 202 17.95 10.27 13.91
C TYR A 202 16.76 9.73 13.11
N LEU A 203 16.13 10.61 12.33
CA LEU A 203 15.01 10.25 11.44
C LEU A 203 15.42 9.15 10.45
N GLY A 204 16.65 9.22 9.92
CA GLY A 204 17.19 8.20 9.03
C GLY A 204 17.37 6.83 9.69
N THR A 205 17.67 6.76 10.99
CA THR A 205 17.73 5.50 11.74
C THR A 205 16.35 4.88 11.86
N LEU A 206 15.35 5.65 12.34
CA LEU A 206 13.97 5.18 12.44
C LEU A 206 13.41 4.69 11.09
N TRP A 207 13.71 5.41 10.01
CA TRP A 207 13.30 5.04 8.66
C TRP A 207 13.96 3.75 8.16
N ASP A 208 15.26 3.56 8.45
CA ASP A 208 15.97 2.31 8.13
C ASP A 208 15.45 1.13 8.96
N GLU A 209 15.13 1.32 10.24
CA GLU A 209 14.51 0.30 11.08
C GLU A 209 13.09 -0.07 10.60
N ALA A 210 12.30 0.91 10.16
CA ALA A 210 10.99 0.65 9.58
C ALA A 210 11.11 -0.21 8.30
N TYR A 211 12.08 0.09 7.43
CA TYR A 211 12.35 -0.74 6.26
C TYR A 211 12.84 -2.14 6.64
N ALA A 212 13.66 -2.27 7.69
CA ALA A 212 14.08 -3.58 8.21
C ALA A 212 12.86 -4.40 8.66
N ALA A 213 11.97 -3.82 9.47
CA ALA A 213 10.72 -4.47 9.91
C ALA A 213 9.82 -4.88 8.73
N TYR A 214 9.76 -4.06 7.67
CA TYR A 214 9.02 -4.37 6.45
C TYR A 214 9.48 -5.67 5.78
N GLN A 215 10.73 -6.10 5.95
CA GLN A 215 11.19 -7.37 5.40
C GLN A 215 10.43 -8.60 5.95
N ALA A 216 9.81 -8.50 7.13
CA ALA A 216 8.92 -9.54 7.64
C ALA A 216 7.58 -9.62 6.88
N LEU A 217 7.15 -8.51 6.26
CA LEU A 217 5.85 -8.38 5.59
C LEU A 217 5.96 -8.36 4.06
N PHE A 218 7.17 -8.36 3.50
CA PHE A 218 7.38 -8.32 2.05
C PHE A 218 6.54 -9.38 1.31
N SER A 219 6.56 -10.64 1.76
CA SER A 219 5.79 -11.73 1.14
C SER A 219 4.27 -11.66 1.38
N THR A 220 3.82 -10.83 2.32
CA THR A 220 2.41 -10.54 2.54
C THR A 220 1.94 -9.44 1.57
N ALA A 221 2.80 -8.45 1.30
CA ALA A 221 2.56 -7.42 0.29
C ALA A 221 2.69 -7.95 -1.16
N ASP A 222 3.58 -8.90 -1.41
CA ASP A 222 3.79 -9.58 -2.71
C ASP A 222 2.72 -10.66 -2.94
N ARG A 223 1.46 -10.21 -3.03
CA ARG A 223 0.30 -11.07 -3.29
C ARG A 223 -0.67 -10.39 -4.23
N GLU A 224 -1.25 -11.19 -5.12
CA GLU A 224 -2.30 -10.75 -6.02
C GLU A 224 -3.59 -10.42 -5.24
N ASN A 225 -4.38 -9.50 -5.77
CA ASN A 225 -5.69 -9.17 -5.26
C ASN A 225 -6.60 -10.42 -5.22
N LYS A 226 -7.60 -10.32 -4.36
CA LYS A 226 -8.67 -11.31 -4.23
C LYS A 226 -10.00 -10.61 -4.45
N VAL A 227 -10.81 -11.16 -5.34
CA VAL A 227 -12.09 -10.58 -5.77
C VAL A 227 -13.20 -11.60 -5.66
N LEU A 228 -14.44 -11.13 -5.50
CA LEU A 228 -15.59 -12.01 -5.62
C LEU A 228 -15.68 -12.58 -7.04
N THR A 229 -16.16 -13.82 -7.13
CA THR A 229 -16.62 -14.38 -8.40
C THR A 229 -17.84 -13.62 -8.92
N GLU A 230 -18.13 -13.67 -10.22
CA GLU A 230 -19.28 -12.98 -10.83
C GLU A 230 -20.63 -13.38 -10.19
N ASP A 231 -20.75 -14.62 -9.70
CA ASP A 231 -21.94 -15.08 -8.96
C ASP A 231 -21.92 -14.71 -7.46
N ARG A 232 -20.82 -14.12 -6.98
CA ARG A 232 -20.55 -13.68 -5.60
C ARG A 232 -20.57 -14.79 -4.56
N LEU A 233 -20.52 -16.05 -4.99
CA LEU A 233 -20.57 -17.20 -4.09
C LEU A 233 -19.18 -17.62 -3.57
N SER A 234 -18.10 -17.12 -4.17
CA SER A 234 -16.73 -17.42 -3.78
C SER A 234 -15.80 -16.24 -4.09
N ILE A 235 -14.50 -16.48 -3.94
CA ILE A 235 -13.42 -15.52 -4.20
C ILE A 235 -12.46 -16.17 -5.19
N GLU A 236 -11.90 -15.37 -6.11
CA GLU A 236 -10.87 -15.78 -7.05
C GLU A 236 -9.69 -14.78 -7.07
N THR A 237 -8.59 -15.18 -7.72
CA THR A 237 -7.42 -14.30 -7.89
C THR A 237 -7.71 -13.20 -8.90
N GLY A 238 -7.52 -11.94 -8.47
CA GLY A 238 -7.65 -10.73 -9.29
C GLY A 238 -6.32 -10.28 -9.89
N SER A 239 -6.17 -8.97 -10.07
CA SER A 239 -4.94 -8.37 -10.62
C SER A 239 -3.77 -8.41 -9.63
N ASN A 240 -2.54 -8.19 -10.08
CA ASN A 240 -1.41 -7.98 -9.17
C ASN A 240 -1.24 -6.48 -8.89
N PRO A 241 -1.48 -6.02 -7.65
CA PRO A 241 -1.29 -4.61 -7.28
C PRO A 241 0.19 -4.21 -7.14
N ASN A 242 1.13 -5.16 -7.10
CA ASN A 242 2.57 -4.93 -6.88
C ASN A 242 2.84 -4.03 -5.64
N LEU A 243 2.13 -4.29 -4.53
CA LEU A 243 2.21 -3.47 -3.33
C LEU A 243 3.62 -3.46 -2.75
N GLU A 244 4.35 -4.56 -2.90
CA GLU A 244 5.71 -4.72 -2.42
C GLU A 244 6.69 -3.75 -3.07
N ASP A 245 6.53 -3.52 -4.39
CA ASP A 245 7.29 -2.56 -5.16
C ASP A 245 6.88 -1.13 -4.78
N GLY A 246 5.57 -0.87 -4.67
CA GLY A 246 5.02 0.42 -4.24
C GLY A 246 5.53 0.86 -2.86
N VAL A 247 5.50 -0.05 -1.88
CA VAL A 247 6.03 0.17 -0.53
C VAL A 247 7.54 0.42 -0.57
N THR A 248 8.29 -0.36 -1.35
CA THR A 248 9.75 -0.18 -1.48
C THR A 248 10.09 1.18 -2.08
N VAL A 249 9.39 1.60 -3.14
CA VAL A 249 9.55 2.93 -3.75
C VAL A 249 9.20 4.03 -2.76
N ALA A 250 8.17 3.85 -1.94
CA ALA A 250 7.79 4.81 -0.91
C ALA A 250 8.87 4.97 0.16
N PHE A 251 9.49 3.88 0.62
CA PHE A 251 10.65 3.94 1.50
C PHE A 251 11.82 4.70 0.86
N ILE A 252 12.14 4.47 -0.42
CA ILE A 252 13.22 5.18 -1.12
C ILE A 252 12.92 6.69 -1.22
N ARG A 253 11.68 7.04 -1.56
CA ARG A 253 11.23 8.44 -1.69
C ARG A 253 11.25 9.18 -0.34
N GLY A 254 10.69 8.57 0.71
CA GLY A 254 10.72 9.15 2.05
C GLY A 254 12.15 9.34 2.56
N LYS A 255 13.02 8.33 2.39
CA LYS A 255 14.44 8.45 2.75
C LYS A 255 15.14 9.59 2.03
N ALA A 256 14.83 9.80 0.74
CA ALA A 256 15.38 10.91 -0.02
C ALA A 256 14.94 12.27 0.55
N ALA A 257 13.69 12.40 0.99
CA ALA A 257 13.11 13.60 1.58
C ALA A 257 13.71 13.94 2.95
N LEU A 258 14.17 12.95 3.74
CA LEU A 258 14.88 13.19 5.01
C LEU A 258 16.18 14.00 4.88
N ASN A 259 16.65 14.27 3.65
CA ASN A 259 17.76 15.19 3.41
C ASN A 259 17.39 16.67 3.58
N LYS A 260 16.10 17.03 3.71
CA LYS A 260 15.62 18.38 4.00
C LYS A 260 16.18 19.44 3.03
N LYS A 261 16.22 19.12 1.74
CA LYS A 261 16.69 20.03 0.68
C LYS A 261 15.67 21.12 0.36
N ASP A 262 14.39 20.77 0.41
CA ASP A 262 13.27 21.67 0.24
C ASP A 262 12.28 21.34 1.36
N LEU A 263 12.41 22.03 2.50
CA LEU A 263 11.76 21.63 3.76
C LEU A 263 10.26 21.36 3.61
N ASP A 264 9.53 22.30 2.99
CA ASP A 264 8.08 22.19 2.83
C ASP A 264 7.69 21.00 1.93
N GLU A 265 8.38 20.81 0.79
CA GLU A 265 8.08 19.69 -0.12
C GLU A 265 8.56 18.33 0.42
N ASP A 266 9.67 18.32 1.16
CA ASP A 266 10.23 17.12 1.76
C ASP A 266 9.36 16.64 2.93
N GLU A 267 8.83 17.55 3.75
CA GLU A 267 7.86 17.22 4.81
C GLU A 267 6.58 16.60 4.22
N ILE A 268 6.02 17.24 3.18
CA ILE A 268 4.86 16.71 2.44
C ILE A 268 5.18 15.32 1.87
N THR A 269 6.37 15.15 1.30
CA THR A 269 6.80 13.86 0.74
C THR A 269 6.85 12.79 1.83
N VAL A 270 7.42 13.08 3.00
CA VAL A 270 7.44 12.13 4.13
C VAL A 270 6.02 11.77 4.56
N GLY A 271 5.14 12.76 4.74
CA GLY A 271 3.75 12.53 5.12
C GLY A 271 2.99 11.66 4.12
N VAL A 272 3.11 11.95 2.81
CA VAL A 272 2.47 11.15 1.76
C VAL A 272 3.05 9.74 1.69
N GLN A 273 4.38 9.59 1.68
CA GLN A 273 5.00 8.26 1.56
C GLN A 273 4.73 7.39 2.80
N ARG A 274 4.58 7.99 3.98
CA ARG A 274 4.11 7.30 5.18
C ARG A 274 2.75 6.64 4.95
N GLN A 275 1.80 7.32 4.31
CA GLN A 275 0.48 6.75 4.04
C GLN A 275 0.53 5.67 2.96
N VAL A 276 1.33 5.87 1.90
CA VAL A 276 1.57 4.82 0.90
C VAL A 276 2.08 3.54 1.56
N ILE A 277 3.06 3.63 2.47
CA ILE A 277 3.57 2.45 3.21
C ILE A 277 2.46 1.83 4.06
N ARG A 278 1.82 2.63 4.92
CA ARG A 278 0.82 2.17 5.87
C ARG A 278 -0.37 1.49 5.17
N LEU A 279 -0.99 2.19 4.22
CA LEU A 279 -2.25 1.74 3.63
C LEU A 279 -2.05 0.66 2.57
N SER A 280 -0.88 0.60 1.91
CA SER A 280 -0.52 -0.59 1.11
C SER A 280 -0.40 -1.84 1.98
N LEU A 281 0.19 -1.73 3.18
CA LEU A 281 0.24 -2.86 4.11
C LEU A 281 -1.15 -3.22 4.63
N ILE A 282 -2.02 -2.25 4.93
CA ILE A 282 -3.43 -2.52 5.27
C ILE A 282 -4.14 -3.25 4.12
N ARG A 283 -3.95 -2.83 2.87
CA ARG A 283 -4.50 -3.53 1.69
C ARG A 283 -3.95 -4.96 1.58
N SER A 284 -2.67 -5.18 1.88
CA SER A 284 -2.09 -6.54 1.89
C SER A 284 -2.76 -7.46 2.92
N PHE A 285 -3.14 -6.94 4.09
CA PHE A 285 -3.87 -7.70 5.10
C PHE A 285 -5.34 -7.91 4.74
N TYR A 286 -5.97 -6.94 4.07
CA TYR A 286 -7.29 -7.13 3.45
C TYR A 286 -7.27 -8.30 2.45
N ILE A 287 -6.29 -8.32 1.53
CA ILE A 287 -6.07 -9.40 0.57
C ILE A 287 -5.85 -10.73 1.30
N ALA A 288 -5.07 -10.73 2.39
CA ALA A 288 -4.85 -11.92 3.20
C ALA A 288 -6.16 -12.47 3.78
N VAL A 289 -7.01 -11.64 4.38
CA VAL A 289 -8.35 -12.06 4.87
C VAL A 289 -9.16 -12.71 3.76
N LEU A 290 -9.23 -12.09 2.58
CA LEU A 290 -10.01 -12.63 1.45
C LEU A 290 -9.45 -13.96 0.92
N ARG A 291 -8.12 -14.12 0.90
CA ARG A 291 -7.48 -15.40 0.54
C ARG A 291 -7.84 -16.51 1.53
N GLU A 292 -7.96 -16.18 2.81
CA GLU A 292 -8.41 -17.17 3.80
C GLU A 292 -9.90 -17.51 3.61
N VAL A 293 -10.75 -16.53 3.31
CA VAL A 293 -12.18 -16.77 3.00
C VAL A 293 -12.35 -17.67 1.77
N GLU A 294 -11.61 -17.42 0.69
CA GLU A 294 -11.52 -18.32 -0.48
C GLU A 294 -11.17 -19.75 -0.04
N SER A 295 -10.13 -19.89 0.79
CA SER A 295 -9.62 -21.17 1.22
C SER A 295 -10.60 -21.92 2.13
N ILE A 296 -11.35 -21.22 2.98
CA ILE A 296 -12.44 -21.80 3.78
C ILE A 296 -13.52 -22.36 2.86
N ILE A 297 -14.03 -21.55 1.92
CA ILE A 297 -15.11 -21.94 1.01
C ILE A 297 -14.71 -23.17 0.17
N ASN A 298 -13.46 -23.20 -0.30
CA ASN A 298 -12.94 -24.31 -1.11
C ASN A 298 -12.73 -25.62 -0.34
N ASN A 299 -12.62 -25.58 1.00
CA ASN A 299 -12.30 -26.75 1.81
C ASN A 299 -13.43 -27.20 2.75
N ARG A 300 -14.40 -26.34 3.09
CA ARG A 300 -15.43 -26.61 4.12
C ARG A 300 -16.22 -27.91 3.92
N ASP A 301 -16.44 -28.34 2.68
CA ASP A 301 -17.19 -29.56 2.36
C ASP A 301 -16.31 -30.82 2.22
N THR A 302 -14.99 -30.66 2.10
CA THR A 302 -14.06 -31.75 1.76
C THR A 302 -12.97 -32.01 2.79
N ASP A 303 -12.54 -30.98 3.51
CA ASP A 303 -11.42 -31.00 4.46
C ASP A 303 -11.69 -29.98 5.58
N LEU A 304 -12.51 -30.40 6.56
CA LEU A 304 -12.92 -29.55 7.67
C LEU A 304 -11.72 -29.07 8.52
N GLU A 305 -10.69 -29.90 8.68
CA GLU A 305 -9.50 -29.55 9.45
C GLU A 305 -8.77 -28.35 8.81
N LYS A 306 -8.58 -28.38 7.49
CA LYS A 306 -8.02 -27.23 6.77
C LYS A 306 -8.93 -26.02 6.77
N ALA A 307 -10.24 -26.21 6.61
CA ALA A 307 -11.19 -25.10 6.65
C ALA A 307 -11.12 -24.34 7.99
N LEU A 308 -10.97 -25.07 9.11
CA LEU A 308 -10.78 -24.47 10.44
C LEU A 308 -9.42 -23.78 10.58
N GLU A 309 -8.36 -24.32 9.97
CA GLU A 309 -7.05 -23.67 9.91
C GLU A 309 -7.12 -22.32 9.19
N TYR A 310 -7.71 -22.29 7.99
CA TYR A 310 -7.91 -21.06 7.23
C TYR A 310 -8.85 -20.08 7.94
N GLN A 311 -9.90 -20.57 8.59
CA GLN A 311 -10.78 -19.72 9.41
C GLN A 311 -10.00 -19.04 10.55
N LYS A 312 -9.10 -19.78 11.22
CA LYS A 312 -8.21 -19.20 12.24
C LYS A 312 -7.24 -18.17 11.65
N GLU A 313 -6.65 -18.44 10.48
CA GLU A 313 -5.80 -17.47 9.79
C GLU A 313 -6.56 -16.19 9.47
N GLY A 314 -7.76 -16.31 8.89
CA GLY A 314 -8.62 -15.18 8.53
C GLY A 314 -9.03 -14.34 9.73
N GLU A 315 -9.40 -14.98 10.85
CA GLU A 315 -9.70 -14.31 12.12
C GLU A 315 -8.53 -13.44 12.59
N VAL A 316 -7.32 -13.99 12.64
CA VAL A 316 -6.17 -13.27 13.20
C VAL A 316 -5.69 -12.18 12.23
N TYR A 317 -5.73 -12.41 10.92
CA TYR A 317 -5.48 -11.37 9.92
C TYR A 317 -6.47 -10.21 10.04
N TYR A 318 -7.76 -10.51 10.23
CA TYR A 318 -8.79 -9.49 10.37
C TYR A 318 -8.55 -8.57 11.57
N ARG A 319 -8.02 -9.09 12.70
CA ARG A 319 -7.66 -8.26 13.87
C ARG A 319 -6.65 -7.14 13.55
N ILE A 320 -5.85 -7.28 12.49
CA ILE A 320 -4.89 -6.26 12.06
C ILE A 320 -5.61 -5.05 11.45
N ILE A 321 -6.70 -5.32 10.71
CA ILE A 321 -7.46 -4.31 9.97
C ILE A 321 -8.82 -3.98 10.61
N GLU A 322 -9.16 -4.61 11.74
CA GLU A 322 -10.44 -4.45 12.44
C GLU A 322 -10.77 -2.99 12.73
N GLU A 323 -9.78 -2.17 13.11
CA GLU A 323 -10.01 -0.75 13.37
C GLU A 323 -10.51 0.02 12.13
N TYR A 324 -10.07 -0.38 10.93
CA TYR A 324 -10.44 0.28 9.67
C TYR A 324 -11.89 0.02 9.32
N VAL A 325 -12.43 -1.13 9.73
CA VAL A 325 -13.84 -1.48 9.53
C VAL A 325 -14.72 -1.02 10.69
N SER A 326 -14.35 -1.34 11.93
CA SER A 326 -15.18 -1.13 13.12
C SER A 326 -15.48 0.33 13.44
N ARG A 327 -14.63 1.28 13.03
CA ARG A 327 -14.84 2.72 13.25
C ARG A 327 -16.13 3.21 12.59
N ASP A 328 -16.31 2.87 11.32
CA ASP A 328 -17.39 3.41 10.48
C ASP A 328 -18.46 2.35 10.16
N ASN A 329 -18.15 1.06 10.37
CA ASN A 329 -19.08 -0.06 10.25
C ASN A 329 -19.01 -1.05 11.45
N PRO A 330 -19.39 -0.61 12.67
CA PRO A 330 -19.32 -1.45 13.87
C PRO A 330 -20.24 -2.67 13.84
N SER A 331 -21.38 -2.61 13.13
CA SER A 331 -22.29 -3.76 13.02
C SER A 331 -21.77 -4.80 12.02
N GLY A 332 -21.21 -4.34 10.90
CA GLY A 332 -20.50 -5.20 9.95
C GLY A 332 -19.28 -5.85 10.57
N ASN A 333 -18.55 -5.15 11.44
CA ASN A 333 -17.43 -5.73 12.19
C ASN A 333 -17.84 -7.00 12.96
N GLU A 334 -18.94 -6.93 13.70
CA GLU A 334 -19.45 -8.09 14.46
C GLU A 334 -19.95 -9.20 13.53
N THR A 335 -20.45 -8.85 12.34
CA THR A 335 -20.84 -9.80 11.30
C THR A 335 -19.63 -10.54 10.74
N ILE A 336 -18.56 -9.82 10.37
CA ILE A 336 -17.30 -10.41 9.88
C ILE A 336 -16.68 -11.32 10.96
N LYS A 337 -16.66 -10.88 12.21
CA LYS A 337 -16.14 -11.72 13.32
C LYS A 337 -16.96 -12.99 13.50
N SER A 338 -18.28 -12.90 13.36
CA SER A 338 -19.16 -14.08 13.41
C SER A 338 -18.89 -15.04 12.25
N GLN A 339 -18.61 -14.52 11.05
CA GLN A 339 -18.23 -15.31 9.88
C GLN A 339 -16.87 -16.02 10.09
N LEU A 340 -15.89 -15.32 10.66
CA LEU A 340 -14.52 -15.83 10.89
C LEU A 340 -14.37 -16.68 12.17
N THR A 341 -15.41 -16.85 12.97
CA THR A 341 -15.35 -17.67 14.20
C THR A 341 -16.50 -18.66 14.35
N GLY A 342 -17.52 -18.56 13.50
CA GLY A 342 -18.72 -19.39 13.52
C GLY A 342 -18.59 -20.68 12.72
N ASP A 343 -19.74 -21.23 12.30
CA ASP A 343 -19.78 -22.44 11.49
C ASP A 343 -19.19 -22.18 10.09
N VAL A 344 -18.16 -22.92 9.72
CA VAL A 344 -17.50 -22.79 8.41
C VAL A 344 -18.45 -23.05 7.24
N SER A 345 -19.55 -23.80 7.45
CA SER A 345 -20.57 -24.01 6.41
C SER A 345 -21.35 -22.74 6.07
N GLU A 346 -21.39 -21.78 6.99
CA GLU A 346 -22.15 -20.53 6.87
C GLU A 346 -21.27 -19.34 6.42
N VAL A 347 -19.99 -19.59 6.12
CA VAL A 347 -19.08 -18.56 5.60
C VAL A 347 -19.56 -18.08 4.22
N ASP A 348 -19.80 -16.78 4.10
CA ASP A 348 -20.36 -16.12 2.92
C ASP A 348 -19.42 -15.01 2.44
N ALA A 349 -18.90 -15.18 1.22
CA ALA A 349 -17.91 -14.28 0.64
C ALA A 349 -18.46 -12.86 0.43
N ASP A 350 -19.65 -12.74 -0.17
CA ASP A 350 -20.28 -11.45 -0.48
C ASP A 350 -20.56 -10.64 0.79
N THR A 351 -21.02 -11.30 1.86
CA THR A 351 -21.23 -10.66 3.16
C THR A 351 -19.92 -10.08 3.71
N ILE A 352 -18.83 -10.87 3.74
CA ILE A 352 -17.55 -10.39 4.26
C ILE A 352 -17.03 -9.21 3.43
N VAL A 353 -17.02 -9.34 2.10
CA VAL A 353 -16.54 -8.28 1.18
C VAL A 353 -17.39 -7.02 1.31
N SER A 354 -18.72 -7.15 1.40
CA SER A 354 -19.65 -6.02 1.56
C SER A 354 -19.40 -5.28 2.87
N GLU A 355 -19.28 -5.99 3.99
CA GLU A 355 -19.07 -5.37 5.30
C GLU A 355 -17.68 -4.74 5.44
N MET A 356 -16.65 -5.36 4.87
CA MET A 356 -15.31 -4.76 4.82
C MET A 356 -15.33 -3.48 3.97
N SER A 357 -15.95 -3.53 2.79
CA SER A 357 -16.07 -2.38 1.88
C SER A 357 -16.75 -1.19 2.56
N ARG A 358 -17.88 -1.39 3.25
CA ARG A 358 -18.55 -0.34 4.04
C ARG A 358 -17.63 0.33 5.06
N GLY A 359 -16.78 -0.46 5.71
CA GLY A 359 -15.78 0.06 6.63
C GLY A 359 -14.80 1.02 5.94
N PHE A 360 -14.24 0.59 4.80
CA PHE A 360 -13.29 1.40 4.02
C PHE A 360 -13.96 2.59 3.32
N ILE A 361 -15.21 2.48 2.90
CA ILE A 361 -15.99 3.60 2.34
C ILE A 361 -16.10 4.73 3.36
N GLY A 362 -16.46 4.43 4.62
CA GLY A 362 -16.49 5.43 5.68
C GLY A 362 -15.13 6.08 5.96
N ARG A 363 -14.02 5.37 5.69
CA ARG A 363 -12.67 5.98 5.69
C ARG A 363 -12.55 7.00 4.56
N VAL A 364 -12.87 6.61 3.32
CA VAL A 364 -12.79 7.48 2.13
C VAL A 364 -13.62 8.74 2.34
N GLU A 365 -14.88 8.64 2.74
CA GLU A 365 -15.77 9.79 2.98
C GLU A 365 -15.16 10.80 3.96
N GLY A 366 -14.58 10.31 5.06
CA GLY A 366 -13.89 11.16 6.04
C GLY A 366 -12.68 11.89 5.43
N GLU A 367 -11.93 11.23 4.55
CA GLU A 367 -10.78 11.85 3.87
C GLU A 367 -11.19 12.85 2.79
N LEU A 368 -12.33 12.66 2.12
CA LEU A 368 -12.89 13.64 1.18
C LEU A 368 -13.29 14.94 1.90
N ASP A 369 -13.97 14.82 3.03
CA ASP A 369 -14.35 15.96 3.88
C ASP A 369 -13.10 16.70 4.38
N ALA A 370 -12.08 15.95 4.81
CA ALA A 370 -10.80 16.52 5.25
C ALA A 370 -10.06 17.22 4.10
N ALA A 371 -10.07 16.65 2.89
CA ALA A 371 -9.46 17.26 1.70
C ALA A 371 -10.10 18.62 1.39
N GLU A 372 -11.44 18.69 1.38
CA GLU A 372 -12.16 19.95 1.15
C GLU A 372 -11.84 21.00 2.22
N SER A 373 -11.80 20.59 3.48
CA SER A 373 -11.48 21.47 4.61
C SER A 373 -10.06 22.04 4.50
N ASN A 374 -9.06 21.18 4.30
CA ASN A 374 -7.65 21.58 4.20
C ASN A 374 -7.40 22.51 3.01
N ILE A 375 -8.02 22.24 1.85
CA ILE A 375 -7.94 23.13 0.68
C ILE A 375 -8.54 24.51 0.99
N SER A 376 -9.68 24.54 1.68
CA SER A 376 -10.36 25.78 2.07
C SER A 376 -9.55 26.60 3.08
N GLU A 377 -8.83 25.92 3.97
CA GLU A 377 -7.96 26.54 4.97
C GLU A 377 -6.59 26.97 4.42
N GLY A 378 -6.22 26.47 3.24
CA GLY A 378 -4.92 26.77 2.63
C GLY A 378 -3.81 25.84 3.10
N ASP A 379 -4.13 24.73 3.77
CA ASP A 379 -3.16 23.73 4.23
C ASP A 379 -2.88 22.72 3.12
N ARG A 380 -1.88 23.03 2.28
CA ARG A 380 -1.49 22.15 1.17
C ARG A 380 -0.96 20.81 1.65
N LYS A 381 -0.26 20.78 2.79
CA LYS A 381 0.35 19.54 3.28
C LYS A 381 -0.72 18.54 3.62
N ASP A 382 -1.64 18.94 4.50
CA ASP A 382 -2.68 18.03 4.96
C ASP A 382 -3.67 17.72 3.83
N ALA A 383 -3.97 18.68 2.93
CA ALA A 383 -4.78 18.43 1.73
C ALA A 383 -4.19 17.35 0.81
N MET A 384 -2.86 17.32 0.65
CA MET A 384 -2.19 16.29 -0.17
C MET A 384 -2.17 14.93 0.53
N ILE A 385 -1.95 14.91 1.86
CA ILE A 385 -1.93 13.67 2.64
C ILE A 385 -3.30 12.99 2.60
N VAL A 386 -4.38 13.72 2.93
CA VAL A 386 -5.73 13.11 2.99
C VAL A 386 -6.26 12.75 1.60
N ALA A 387 -5.88 13.48 0.54
CA ALA A 387 -6.20 13.07 -0.84
C ALA A 387 -5.47 11.79 -1.25
N GLU A 388 -4.25 11.55 -0.75
CA GLU A 388 -3.56 10.26 -0.92
C GLU A 388 -4.28 9.15 -0.13
N GLU A 389 -4.70 9.43 1.11
CA GLU A 389 -5.43 8.46 1.93
C GLU A 389 -6.76 8.07 1.28
N ALA A 390 -7.51 9.02 0.71
CA ALA A 390 -8.73 8.74 -0.04
C ALA A 390 -8.49 7.78 -1.22
N LEU A 391 -7.41 7.99 -1.99
CA LEU A 391 -7.01 7.08 -3.07
C LEU A 391 -6.69 5.67 -2.53
N LEU A 392 -5.79 5.60 -1.55
CA LEU A 392 -5.30 4.32 -1.03
C LEU A 392 -6.39 3.50 -0.31
N TYR A 393 -7.34 4.16 0.37
CA TYR A 393 -8.50 3.46 0.93
C TYR A 393 -9.46 2.98 -0.16
N SER A 394 -9.66 3.76 -1.22
CA SER A 394 -10.54 3.39 -2.33
C SER A 394 -10.03 2.17 -3.09
N GLU A 395 -8.71 2.11 -3.30
CA GLU A 395 -8.02 0.97 -3.92
C GLU A 395 -8.30 -0.38 -3.24
N VAL A 396 -8.71 -0.40 -1.97
CA VAL A 396 -9.04 -1.64 -1.24
C VAL A 396 -10.30 -2.30 -1.80
N PHE A 397 -11.31 -1.52 -2.18
CA PHE A 397 -12.60 -2.03 -2.67
C PHE A 397 -12.82 -1.81 -4.16
N LEU A 398 -11.84 -1.24 -4.86
CA LEU A 398 -11.97 -0.79 -6.24
C LEU A 398 -12.33 -1.91 -7.23
N GLU A 399 -11.75 -3.10 -7.07
CA GLU A 399 -12.09 -4.26 -7.93
C GLU A 399 -13.52 -4.76 -7.66
N ASP A 400 -14.04 -4.70 -6.42
CA ASP A 400 -15.43 -5.06 -6.13
C ASP A 400 -16.40 -3.98 -6.63
N LEU A 401 -16.00 -2.71 -6.60
CA LEU A 401 -16.74 -1.62 -7.26
C LEU A 401 -16.85 -1.88 -8.76
N GLY A 402 -15.75 -2.23 -9.42
CA GLY A 402 -15.75 -2.62 -10.84
C GLY A 402 -16.62 -3.84 -11.12
N LEU A 403 -16.59 -4.86 -10.25
CA LEU A 403 -17.45 -6.04 -10.38
C LEU A 403 -18.94 -5.69 -10.33
N ARG A 404 -19.35 -4.77 -9.44
CA ARG A 404 -20.77 -4.42 -9.22
C ARG A 404 -21.29 -3.36 -10.18
N LEU A 405 -20.49 -2.36 -10.51
CA LEU A 405 -20.90 -1.21 -11.33
C LEU A 405 -20.38 -1.25 -12.78
N GLY A 406 -19.36 -2.06 -13.05
CA GLY A 406 -18.67 -2.18 -14.33
C GLY A 406 -17.33 -1.44 -14.38
N ASP A 407 -16.44 -1.88 -15.27
CA ASP A 407 -15.07 -1.34 -15.44
C ASP A 407 -15.06 0.18 -15.69
N ASP A 408 -16.01 0.72 -16.45
CA ASP A 408 -16.10 2.18 -16.69
C ASP A 408 -16.25 2.97 -15.37
N ALA A 409 -16.98 2.44 -14.38
CA ALA A 409 -17.16 3.10 -13.08
C ALA A 409 -15.90 3.00 -12.20
N MET A 410 -15.12 1.93 -12.38
CA MET A 410 -13.82 1.76 -11.73
C MET A 410 -12.81 2.78 -12.29
N ASP A 411 -12.71 2.88 -13.62
CA ASP A 411 -11.85 3.85 -14.31
C ASP A 411 -12.23 5.30 -13.93
N ASP A 412 -13.53 5.63 -13.91
CA ASP A 412 -14.03 6.95 -13.49
C ASP A 412 -13.68 7.26 -12.02
N MET A 413 -13.65 6.25 -11.14
CA MET A 413 -13.26 6.40 -9.73
C MET A 413 -11.76 6.71 -9.61
N GLU A 414 -10.91 5.96 -10.33
CA GLU A 414 -9.45 6.19 -10.37
C GLU A 414 -9.12 7.59 -10.88
N ASP A 415 -9.71 7.99 -12.01
CA ASP A 415 -9.53 9.31 -12.60
C ASP A 415 -9.92 10.42 -11.61
N ALA A 416 -11.08 10.28 -10.94
CA ALA A 416 -11.55 11.28 -9.98
C ALA A 416 -10.63 11.38 -8.75
N LEU A 417 -10.09 10.28 -8.25
CA LEU A 417 -9.13 10.27 -7.14
C LEU A 417 -7.80 10.93 -7.54
N HIS A 418 -7.30 10.65 -8.75
CA HIS A 418 -6.11 11.33 -9.29
C HIS A 418 -6.35 12.83 -9.50
N ASP A 419 -7.53 13.22 -9.95
CA ASP A 419 -7.94 14.63 -10.06
C ASP A 419 -8.00 15.31 -8.69
N LEU A 420 -8.49 14.63 -7.64
CA LEU A 420 -8.47 15.14 -6.28
C LEU A 420 -7.03 15.38 -5.79
N ARG A 421 -6.13 14.40 -5.94
CA ARG A 421 -4.70 14.55 -5.58
C ARG A 421 -4.06 15.73 -6.31
N ASN A 422 -4.34 15.86 -7.60
CA ASN A 422 -3.86 16.97 -8.43
C ASN A 422 -4.43 18.33 -8.01
N ALA A 423 -5.70 18.36 -7.59
CA ALA A 423 -6.36 19.56 -7.11
C ALA A 423 -5.84 19.99 -5.74
N SER A 424 -5.59 19.04 -4.83
CA SER A 424 -4.95 19.27 -3.53
C SER A 424 -3.54 19.83 -3.69
N ASP A 425 -2.70 19.22 -4.53
CA ASP A 425 -1.34 19.71 -4.80
C ASP A 425 -1.33 21.15 -5.35
N LYS A 426 -2.31 21.48 -6.21
CA LYS A 426 -2.44 22.81 -6.83
C LYS A 426 -3.30 23.78 -6.02
N MET A 427 -3.85 23.36 -4.88
CA MET A 427 -4.82 24.10 -4.07
C MET A 427 -5.99 24.68 -4.89
N LYS A 428 -6.58 23.85 -5.76
CA LYS A 428 -7.68 24.24 -6.66
C LYS A 428 -9.03 23.75 -6.14
N ALA A 429 -9.64 24.54 -5.25
CA ALA A 429 -10.92 24.21 -4.62
C ALA A 429 -12.03 23.76 -5.60
N SER A 430 -12.20 24.46 -6.73
CA SER A 430 -13.25 24.09 -7.71
C SER A 430 -12.99 22.74 -8.39
N SER A 431 -11.73 22.37 -8.60
CA SER A 431 -11.37 21.08 -9.18
C SER A 431 -11.53 19.97 -8.16
N ALA A 432 -11.12 20.21 -6.91
CA ALA A 432 -11.31 19.27 -5.81
C ALA A 432 -12.80 18.98 -5.57
N ALA A 433 -13.64 20.02 -5.52
CA ALA A 433 -15.08 19.85 -5.34
C ALA A 433 -15.72 18.99 -6.46
N SER A 434 -15.28 19.15 -7.71
CA SER A 434 -15.77 18.34 -8.84
C SER A 434 -15.33 16.88 -8.73
N ALA A 435 -14.10 16.63 -8.29
CA ALA A 435 -13.59 15.29 -8.06
C ALA A 435 -14.34 14.61 -6.90
N ILE A 436 -14.50 15.31 -5.77
CA ILE A 436 -15.24 14.82 -4.60
C ILE A 436 -16.70 14.48 -4.98
N GLU A 437 -17.39 15.35 -5.72
CA GLU A 437 -18.77 15.07 -6.18
C GLU A 437 -18.86 13.77 -7.00
N THR A 438 -17.87 13.55 -7.88
CA THR A 438 -17.80 12.33 -8.71
C THR A 438 -17.56 11.10 -7.85
N ILE A 439 -16.56 11.15 -6.96
CA ILE A 439 -16.22 10.06 -6.03
C ILE A 439 -17.42 9.70 -5.15
N SER A 440 -18.05 10.69 -4.51
CA SER A 440 -19.21 10.46 -3.64
C SER A 440 -20.39 9.86 -4.40
N SER A 441 -20.63 10.25 -5.66
CA SER A 441 -21.70 9.65 -6.47
C SER A 441 -21.43 8.20 -6.85
N LEU A 442 -20.17 7.83 -7.09
CA LEU A 442 -19.76 6.46 -7.37
C LEU A 442 -19.85 5.60 -6.10
N ILE A 443 -19.41 6.14 -4.96
CA ILE A 443 -19.58 5.50 -3.65
C ILE A 443 -21.04 5.23 -3.35
N GLU A 444 -21.93 6.22 -3.49
CA GLU A 444 -23.37 6.03 -3.25
C GLU A 444 -23.95 4.94 -4.17
N SER A 445 -23.52 4.90 -5.43
CA SER A 445 -23.95 3.86 -6.38
C SER A 445 -23.46 2.48 -5.95
N TYR A 446 -22.20 2.38 -5.50
CA TYR A 446 -21.59 1.13 -5.06
C TYR A 446 -22.24 0.61 -3.77
N GLU A 447 -22.46 1.48 -2.78
CA GLU A 447 -23.13 1.12 -1.52
C GLU A 447 -24.52 0.53 -1.73
N ASN A 448 -25.25 1.00 -2.74
CA ASN A 448 -26.57 0.48 -3.10
C ASN A 448 -26.53 -0.96 -3.65
N GLU A 449 -25.37 -1.43 -4.10
CA GLU A 449 -25.15 -2.80 -4.59
C GLU A 449 -24.53 -3.73 -3.53
N LEU A 450 -24.19 -3.22 -2.34
CA LEU A 450 -23.73 -4.01 -1.19
C LEU A 450 -24.91 -4.65 -0.43
N LEU A 451 -24.70 -5.83 0.16
CA LEU A 451 -25.75 -6.69 0.77
C LEU A 451 -26.47 -6.14 2.00
#